data_AF-A0A0C9WZW6-F1
#
_entry.id   AF-A0A0C9WZW6-F1
#
_cell.length_a   1.000
_cell.length_b   1.000
_cell.length_c   1.000
_cell.angle_alpha   90.00
_cell.angle_beta   90.00
_cell.angle_gamma   90.00
#
_symmetry.space_group_name_H-M   'P 1'
#
loop_
_entity.id
_entity.type
_entity.pdbx_description
1 polymer ?
#
loop_
_entity_poly.entity_id
_entity_poly.type
_entity_poly.pdbx_seq_one_letter_code
_entity_poly.pdbx_strand_id
1 'polypeptide(L)'
;GNRATSDEFVPLMPRSSTRFTGRADIISRLKQHFLSDFSHGGFQKRKYFLLHGMGGIGKTQSCLKFIDEVSDCFSFIFWIDASSIGTIAQGLKGICNLPAAQSSGLDGSPESALHWIGLLKDNYIMV
;
A
#
# COMPACT_ATOMS: atom_id res chain seq x y z
N GLY A 1 -16.92 -14.86 -13.06
CA GLY A 1 -15.68 -15.19 -13.80
C GLY A 1 -14.89 -13.91 -13.96
N ASN A 2 -13.57 -14.00 -13.79
CA ASN A 2 -12.55 -12.94 -13.91
C ASN A 2 -12.43 -12.00 -12.69
N ARG A 3 -11.95 -12.54 -11.56
CA ARG A 3 -11.29 -11.72 -10.54
C ARG A 3 -9.89 -11.41 -11.05
N ALA A 4 -9.62 -10.14 -11.32
CA ALA A 4 -8.29 -9.65 -11.63
C ALA A 4 -7.34 -10.15 -10.53
N THR A 5 -6.35 -10.92 -10.93
CA THR A 5 -5.26 -11.38 -10.09
C THR A 5 -4.54 -10.16 -9.53
N SER A 6 -4.16 -10.26 -8.25
CA SER A 6 -3.43 -9.32 -7.40
C SER A 6 -2.00 -9.03 -7.87
N ASP A 7 -1.81 -8.85 -9.19
CA ASP A 7 -0.52 -8.79 -9.87
C ASP A 7 -0.23 -7.41 -10.52
N GLU A 8 -1.04 -6.39 -10.23
CA GLU A 8 -0.63 -4.99 -10.43
C GLU A 8 0.28 -4.56 -9.26
N PHE A 9 1.42 -5.23 -9.12
CA PHE A 9 2.46 -4.79 -8.19
C PHE A 9 3.08 -3.50 -8.71
N VAL A 10 3.00 -2.45 -7.90
CA VAL A 10 3.73 -1.20 -8.12
C VAL A 10 5.23 -1.52 -8.17
N PRO A 11 5.96 -1.02 -9.17
CA PRO A 11 7.39 -1.25 -9.27
C PRO A 11 8.06 -0.75 -7.99
N LEU A 12 8.95 -1.57 -7.41
CA LEU A 12 9.83 -1.30 -6.24
C LEU A 12 9.44 -1.90 -4.89
N MET A 13 8.32 -2.64 -4.74
CA MET A 13 8.05 -3.32 -3.47
C MET A 13 9.12 -4.42 -3.21
N PRO A 14 9.86 -4.35 -2.08
CA PRO A 14 10.81 -5.39 -1.72
C PRO A 14 10.08 -6.70 -1.37
N ARG A 15 10.73 -7.84 -1.59
CA ARG A 15 10.15 -9.14 -1.22
C ARG A 15 10.05 -9.27 0.30
N SER A 16 8.93 -9.82 0.76
CA SER A 16 8.80 -10.28 2.15
C SER A 16 9.82 -11.39 2.43
N SER A 17 10.30 -11.47 3.67
CA SER A 17 11.20 -12.54 4.11
C SER A 17 10.41 -13.79 4.49
N THR A 18 10.78 -14.95 3.93
CA THR A 18 10.23 -16.26 4.35
C THR A 18 10.67 -16.69 5.75
N ARG A 19 11.65 -16.00 6.34
CA ARG A 19 12.18 -16.24 7.69
C ARG A 19 11.74 -15.17 8.69
N PHE A 20 10.70 -14.40 8.40
CA PHE A 20 10.16 -13.43 9.34
C PHE A 20 9.60 -14.16 10.58
N THR A 21 10.10 -13.82 11.77
CA THR A 21 9.66 -14.39 13.05
C THR A 21 9.48 -13.31 14.11
N GLY A 22 8.69 -13.59 15.14
CA GLY A 22 8.33 -12.61 16.17
C GLY A 22 7.43 -11.50 15.63
N ARG A 23 7.30 -10.40 16.39
CA ARG A 23 6.51 -9.19 16.04
C ARG A 23 5.03 -9.44 15.73
N ALA A 24 4.48 -10.58 16.13
CA ALA A 24 3.07 -10.91 15.95
C ALA A 24 2.14 -9.88 16.61
N ASP A 25 2.60 -9.25 17.70
CA ASP A 25 1.93 -8.14 18.38
C ASP A 25 1.79 -6.91 17.47
N ILE A 26 2.85 -6.53 16.75
CA ILE A 26 2.84 -5.41 15.81
C ILE A 26 1.91 -5.72 14.63
N ILE A 27 2.03 -6.93 14.06
CA ILE A 27 1.18 -7.35 12.93
C ILE A 27 -0.30 -7.37 13.35
N SER A 28 -0.60 -7.90 14.53
CA SER A 28 -1.97 -7.93 15.06
C SER A 28 -2.54 -6.53 15.26
N ARG A 29 -1.73 -5.58 15.77
CA ARG A 29 -2.14 -4.18 15.91
C ARG A 29 -2.38 -3.50 14.57
N LEU A 30 -1.56 -3.78 13.56
CA LEU A 30 -1.78 -3.28 12.19
C LEU A 30 -3.10 -3.83 11.62
N LYS A 31 -3.34 -5.14 11.73
CA LYS A 31 -4.58 -5.77 11.29
C LYS A 31 -5.79 -5.21 12.00
N GLN A 32 -5.74 -5.10 13.32
CA GLN A 32 -6.82 -4.50 14.09
C GLN A 32 -7.06 -3.05 13.65
N HIS A 33 -6.01 -2.25 13.44
CA HIS A 33 -6.21 -0.86 13.04
C HIS A 33 -6.85 -0.75 11.65
N PHE A 34 -6.29 -1.41 10.63
CA PHE A 34 -6.73 -1.25 9.25
C PHE A 34 -7.98 -2.05 8.91
N LEU A 35 -8.12 -3.29 9.40
CA LEU A 35 -9.17 -4.21 8.96
C LEU A 35 -10.47 -4.14 9.78
N SER A 36 -10.47 -3.59 11.00
CA SER A 36 -11.64 -3.66 11.90
C SER A 36 -12.92 -3.05 11.34
N ASP A 37 -12.81 -2.08 10.41
CA ASP A 37 -13.97 -1.37 9.90
C ASP A 37 -14.51 -1.92 8.58
N PHE A 38 -13.84 -2.89 7.94
CA PHE A 38 -14.31 -3.43 6.65
C PHE A 38 -15.70 -4.07 6.70
N SER A 39 -16.15 -4.46 7.90
CA SER A 39 -17.45 -5.11 8.14
C SER A 39 -18.62 -4.13 8.24
N HIS A 40 -18.36 -2.84 8.44
CA HIS A 40 -19.39 -1.83 8.65
C HIS A 40 -19.51 -1.00 7.38
N GLY A 41 -20.53 -1.29 6.55
CA GLY A 41 -20.78 -0.67 5.25
C GLY A 41 -21.11 0.83 5.25
N GLY A 42 -20.48 1.61 6.14
CA GLY A 42 -20.47 3.07 6.15
C GLY A 42 -19.23 3.65 5.48
N PHE A 43 -19.16 4.99 5.48
CA PHE A 43 -18.00 5.73 4.96
C PHE A 43 -16.74 5.39 5.74
N GLN A 44 -15.79 4.74 5.08
CA GLN A 44 -14.49 4.44 5.65
C GLN A 44 -13.66 5.73 5.75
N LYS A 45 -13.27 6.11 6.97
CA LYS A 45 -12.32 7.21 7.16
C LYS A 45 -10.93 6.74 6.76
N ARG A 46 -10.14 7.63 6.16
CA ARG A 46 -8.72 7.35 5.88
C ARG A 46 -7.98 7.11 7.20
N LYS A 47 -7.24 6.00 7.26
CA LYS A 47 -6.48 5.55 8.43
C LYS A 47 -4.99 5.78 8.24
N TYR A 48 -4.29 6.03 9.33
CA TYR A 48 -2.85 6.27 9.34
C TYR A 48 -2.20 5.51 10.49
N PHE A 49 -1.06 4.87 10.22
CA PHE A 49 -0.29 4.16 11.23
C PHE A 49 1.19 4.49 11.06
N LEU A 50 1.81 5.05 12.11
CA LEU A 50 3.24 5.37 12.11
C LEU A 50 4.02 4.25 12.81
N LEU A 51 4.84 3.53 12.04
CA LEU A 51 5.81 2.58 12.58
C LEU A 51 7.19 3.24 12.69
N HIS A 52 7.64 3.51 13.92
CA HIS A 52 8.93 4.17 14.20
C HIS A 52 9.83 3.32 15.10
N GLY A 53 11.12 3.62 15.12
CA GLY A 53 12.13 2.86 15.87
C GLY A 53 13.51 2.93 15.23
N MET A 54 14.53 2.37 15.90
CA MET A 54 15.92 2.43 15.45
C MET A 54 16.14 1.85 14.05
N GLY A 55 17.23 2.24 13.40
CA GLY A 55 17.70 1.61 12.16
C GLY A 55 17.89 0.10 12.36
N GLY A 56 17.59 -0.70 11.33
CA GLY A 56 17.77 -2.16 11.38
C GLY A 56 16.78 -2.95 12.23
N ILE A 57 15.87 -2.31 12.99
CA ILE A 57 14.93 -3.00 13.90
C ILE A 57 13.83 -3.83 13.19
N GLY A 58 13.76 -3.76 11.86
CA GLY A 58 12.85 -4.55 11.03
C GLY A 58 11.53 -3.86 10.64
N LYS A 59 11.40 -2.53 10.75
CA LYS A 59 10.16 -1.80 10.42
C LYS A 59 9.61 -2.12 9.03
N THR A 60 10.45 -1.99 8.01
CA THR A 60 10.10 -2.31 6.62
C THR A 60 9.67 -3.77 6.47
N GLN A 61 10.36 -4.71 7.15
CA GLN A 61 10.01 -6.13 7.12
C GLN A 61 8.68 -6.41 7.81
N SER A 62 8.33 -5.69 8.89
CA SER A 62 7.00 -5.78 9.51
C SER A 62 5.90 -5.28 8.57
N CYS A 63 6.12 -4.18 7.84
CA CYS A 63 5.15 -3.71 6.84
C CYS A 63 4.98 -4.72 5.70
N LEU A 64 6.09 -5.25 5.17
CA LEU A 64 6.04 -6.30 4.14
C LEU A 64 5.30 -7.55 4.60
N LYS A 65 5.56 -7.99 5.85
CA LYS A 65 4.85 -9.15 6.42
C LYS A 65 3.36 -8.87 6.60
N PHE A 66 3.01 -7.66 7.04
CA PHE A 66 1.62 -7.26 7.15
C PHE A 66 0.93 -7.33 5.79
N ILE A 67 1.50 -6.70 4.76
CA ILE A 67 0.94 -6.70 3.39
C ILE A 67 0.83 -8.13 2.83
N ASP A 68 1.85 -8.96 3.02
CA ASP A 68 1.85 -10.39 2.66
C ASP A 68 0.63 -11.13 3.26
N GLU A 69 0.22 -10.79 4.49
CA GLU A 69 -0.91 -11.43 5.18
C GLU A 69 -2.29 -10.83 4.88
N VAL A 70 -2.38 -9.65 4.25
CA VAL A 70 -3.66 -8.92 4.07
C VAL A 70 -3.88 -8.41 2.65
N SER A 71 -3.00 -8.74 1.71
CA SER A 71 -3.03 -8.23 0.34
C SER A 71 -4.38 -8.46 -0.34
N ASP A 72 -5.02 -9.61 -0.12
CA ASP A 72 -6.35 -9.93 -0.62
C ASP A 72 -7.48 -9.01 -0.13
N CYS A 73 -7.24 -8.20 0.91
CA CYS A 73 -8.20 -7.22 1.43
C CYS A 73 -8.16 -5.87 0.70
N PHE A 74 -7.16 -5.63 -0.15
CA PHE A 74 -6.94 -4.36 -0.83
C PHE A 74 -6.87 -4.56 -2.34
N SER A 75 -7.59 -3.72 -3.08
CA SER A 75 -7.53 -3.73 -4.55
C SER A 75 -6.24 -3.12 -5.08
N PHE A 76 -5.65 -2.18 -4.32
CA PHE A 76 -4.40 -1.53 -4.67
C PHE A 76 -3.46 -1.44 -3.47
N ILE A 77 -2.19 -1.77 -3.71
CA ILE A 77 -1.10 -1.63 -2.74
C ILE A 77 -0.05 -0.71 -3.37
N PHE A 78 0.08 0.50 -2.81
CA PHE A 78 1.07 1.48 -3.25
C PHE A 78 2.28 1.43 -2.34
N TRP A 79 3.44 1.10 -2.88
CA TRP A 79 4.71 1.13 -2.15
C TRP A 79 5.55 2.33 -2.61
N ILE A 80 5.78 3.30 -1.73
CA ILE A 80 6.49 4.54 -2.07
C ILE A 80 7.73 4.69 -1.19
N ASP A 81 8.90 4.68 -1.83
CA ASP A 81 10.14 5.07 -1.14
C ASP A 81 10.15 6.58 -0.87
N ALA A 82 9.85 6.95 0.37
CA ALA A 82 9.86 8.33 0.84
C ALA A 82 11.22 8.82 1.36
N SER A 83 12.33 8.19 1.00
CA SER A 83 13.68 8.57 1.45
C SER A 83 14.16 9.94 0.91
N SER A 84 13.62 10.38 -0.22
CA SER A 84 13.90 11.70 -0.81
C SER A 84 12.71 12.21 -1.63
N ILE A 85 12.70 13.51 -1.96
CA ILE A 85 11.69 14.08 -2.89
C ILE A 85 11.74 13.37 -4.25
N GLY A 86 12.94 13.02 -4.74
CA GLY A 86 13.12 12.32 -6.01
C GLY A 86 12.51 10.93 -6.02
N THR A 87 12.69 10.16 -4.93
CA THR A 87 12.12 8.80 -4.82
C THR A 87 10.60 8.83 -4.64
N ILE A 88 10.06 9.84 -3.95
CA ILE A 88 8.61 10.09 -3.87
C ILE A 88 8.05 10.37 -5.27
N ALA A 89 8.65 11.31 -6.00
CA ALA A 89 8.20 11.67 -7.34
C ALA A 89 8.28 10.47 -8.31
N GLN A 90 9.35 9.67 -8.23
CA GLN A 90 9.50 8.45 -9.00
C GLN A 90 8.43 7.41 -8.64
N GLY A 91 8.13 7.22 -7.36
CA GLY A 91 7.08 6.30 -6.91
C GLY A 91 5.70 6.72 -7.42
N LEU A 92 5.34 8.00 -7.29
CA LEU A 92 4.06 8.52 -7.79
C LEU A 92 3.95 8.44 -9.31
N LYS A 93 5.04 8.75 -10.04
CA LYS A 93 5.10 8.56 -11.50
C LYS A 93 4.93 7.08 -11.88
N GLY A 94 5.45 6.16 -11.07
CA GLY A 94 5.26 4.72 -11.23
C GLY A 94 3.79 4.31 -11.17
N ILE A 95 3.00 4.94 -10.29
CA ILE A 95 1.55 4.70 -10.18
C ILE A 95 0.81 5.08 -11.47
N CYS A 96 1.19 6.18 -12.13
CA CYS A 96 0.59 6.58 -13.40
C CYS A 96 0.77 5.53 -14.52
N ASN A 97 1.71 4.61 -14.38
CA ASN A 97 1.94 3.53 -15.34
C ASN A 97 1.11 2.28 -15.08
N LEU A 98 0.31 2.24 -14.00
CA LEU A 98 -0.61 1.14 -13.75
C LEU A 98 -1.71 1.14 -14.83
N PRO A 99 -2.07 -0.02 -15.42
CA PRO A 99 -3.15 -0.11 -16.41
C PRO A 99 -4.48 0.52 -15.94
N ALA A 100 -4.86 0.29 -14.68
CA ALA A 100 -6.04 0.93 -14.07
C ALA A 100 -5.96 2.47 -14.03
N ALA A 101 -4.75 3.02 -13.85
CA ALA A 101 -4.50 4.45 -13.79
C ALA A 101 -4.48 5.08 -15.20
N GLN A 102 -3.85 4.43 -16.17
CA GLN A 102 -3.77 4.91 -17.57
C GLN A 102 -5.15 5.02 -18.23
N SER A 103 -6.07 4.12 -17.88
CA SER A 103 -7.46 4.17 -18.35
C SER A 103 -8.21 5.44 -17.91
N SER A 104 -7.66 6.18 -16.95
CA SER A 104 -8.22 7.43 -16.43
C SER A 104 -7.64 8.70 -17.08
N GLY A 105 -6.76 8.58 -18.08
CA GLY A 105 -6.24 9.72 -18.85
C GLY A 105 -5.24 10.61 -18.10
N LEU A 106 -4.38 10.01 -17.27
CA LEU A 106 -3.40 10.74 -16.47
C LEU A 106 -2.27 11.34 -17.33
N ASP A 107 -1.75 12.50 -16.91
CA ASP A 107 -0.66 13.24 -17.58
C ASP A 107 0.75 12.78 -17.16
N GLY A 108 0.83 11.81 -16.25
CA GLY A 108 2.09 11.28 -15.72
C GLY A 108 2.75 12.12 -14.63
N SER A 109 2.10 13.19 -14.15
CA SER A 109 2.56 13.99 -13.02
C SER A 109 2.28 13.30 -11.66
N PRO A 110 3.02 13.66 -10.59
CA PRO A 110 2.69 13.22 -9.24
C PRO A 110 1.29 13.65 -8.77
N GLU A 111 0.83 14.83 -9.19
CA GLU A 111 -0.49 15.38 -8.83
C GLU A 111 -1.62 14.57 -9.48
N SER A 112 -1.47 14.17 -10.74
CA SER A 112 -2.46 13.31 -11.38
C SER A 112 -2.53 11.93 -10.73
N ALA A 113 -1.39 11.36 -10.31
CA ALA A 113 -1.36 10.14 -9.52
C ALA A 113 -2.16 10.28 -8.22
N LEU A 114 -1.91 11.33 -7.43
CA LEU A 114 -2.59 11.58 -6.16
C LEU A 114 -4.09 11.83 -6.36
N HIS A 115 -4.45 12.56 -7.41
CA HIS A 115 -5.85 12.79 -7.77
C HIS A 115 -6.56 11.47 -8.09
N TRP A 116 -5.93 10.61 -8.90
CA TRP A 116 -6.47 9.29 -9.23
C TRP A 116 -6.66 8.41 -7.98
N ILE A 117 -5.65 8.33 -7.10
CA ILE A 117 -5.75 7.59 -5.82
C ILE A 117 -6.93 8.12 -4.99
N GLY A 118 -7.15 9.44 -4.98
CA GLY A 118 -8.26 10.08 -4.27
C GLY A 118 -9.64 9.74 -4.83
N LEU A 119 -9.73 9.27 -6.08
CA LEU A 119 -10.97 8.87 -6.74
C LEU A 119 -11.28 7.37 -6.64
N LEU A 120 -10.35 6.56 -6.09
CA LEU A 120 -10.57 5.14 -5.92
C LEU A 120 -11.74 4.86 -4.97
N LYS A 121 -12.66 4.00 -5.42
CA LYS A 121 -13.81 3.55 -4.62
C LYS A 121 -13.48 2.30 -3.81
N ASP A 122 -12.56 1.50 -4.32
CA ASP A 122 -12.11 0.28 -3.66
C ASP A 122 -11.08 0.58 -2.58
N ASN A 123 -10.97 -0.34 -1.62
CA ASN A 123 -9.99 -0.21 -0.55
C ASN A 123 -8.57 -0.30 -1.10
N TYR A 124 -7.74 0.68 -0.75
CA TYR A 124 -6.33 0.70 -1.06
C TYR A 124 -5.49 0.88 0.19
N ILE A 125 -4.23 0.50 0.11
CA ILE A 125 -3.23 0.79 1.14
C ILE A 125 -1.99 1.42 0.51
N MET A 126 -1.37 2.35 1.23
CA MET A 126 -0.11 2.99 0.84
C MET A 126 0.90 2.81 1.97
N VAL A 127 2.09 2.34 1.60
CA VAL A 127 3.22 2.08 2.50
C VAL A 127 4.42 2.94 2.10
#